data_AF-A0A518CRL8-F1
#
_entry.id   AF-A0A518CRL8-F1
#
_cell.length_a   1.000
_cell.length_b   1.000
_cell.length_c   1.000
_cell.angle_alpha   90.00
_cell.angle_beta   90.00
_cell.angle_gamma   90.00
#
_symmetry.space_group_name_H-M   'P 1'
#
loop_
_entity.id
_entity.type
_entity.pdbx_description
1 polymer ?
#
loop_
_entity_poly.entity_id
_entity_poly.type
_entity_poly.pdbx_seq_one_letter_code
_entity_poly.pdbx_strand_id
1 'polypeptide(L)'
;MLNDLPLDTPYAFYWNAASVTGFAGPDDWQPWADQLISVWDSPALWILNMSLAKDIDSLRSAIWERRRQENGANHDKSRIANQGALGYLYLLKKDSPEVLYEFLKDAGIAADMCSVGMDPEEPYGILNELEKTHDLLTAEKKTHELFEPFLEAAMNQWGTLQAALKLYPKSKYRTPCDWW
;
A
#
# COMPACT_ATOMS: atom_id res chain seq x y z
N MET A 1 -22.85 -10.04 -14.72
CA MET A 1 -22.09 -8.83 -14.34
C MET A 1 -20.79 -9.32 -13.74
N LEU A 2 -19.64 -8.77 -14.14
CA LEU A 2 -18.38 -9.06 -13.47
C LEU A 2 -18.47 -8.51 -12.05
N ASN A 3 -18.11 -9.32 -11.06
CA ASN A 3 -17.93 -8.81 -9.70
C ASN A 3 -16.58 -8.10 -9.66
N ASP A 4 -16.61 -6.82 -9.33
CA ASP A 4 -15.41 -5.99 -9.21
C ASP A 4 -15.49 -5.13 -7.96
N LEU A 5 -14.34 -4.72 -7.46
CA LEU A 5 -14.29 -3.81 -6.32
C LEU A 5 -14.78 -2.42 -6.73
N PRO A 6 -15.44 -1.68 -5.82
CA PRO A 6 -15.81 -0.29 -6.04
C PRO A 6 -14.62 0.56 -6.50
N LEU A 7 -14.83 1.41 -7.52
CA LEU A 7 -13.80 2.32 -8.06
C LEU A 7 -13.51 3.51 -7.13
N ASP A 8 -14.39 3.78 -6.16
CA ASP A 8 -14.22 4.81 -5.14
C ASP A 8 -13.08 4.48 -4.16
N THR A 9 -12.78 3.19 -3.99
CA THR A 9 -11.70 2.69 -3.14
C THR A 9 -10.49 2.29 -3.99
N PRO A 10 -9.30 2.88 -3.76
CA PRO A 10 -8.16 2.72 -4.65
C PRO A 10 -7.29 1.49 -4.28
N TYR A 11 -7.89 0.30 -4.36
CA TYR A 11 -7.25 -0.97 -3.98
C TYR A 11 -5.95 -1.23 -4.75
N ALA A 12 -5.93 -0.94 -6.06
CA ALA A 12 -4.76 -1.19 -6.88
C ALA A 12 -3.61 -0.22 -6.53
N PHE A 13 -3.93 1.02 -6.14
CA PHE A 13 -2.93 1.93 -5.60
C PHE A 13 -2.36 1.47 -4.25
N TYR A 14 -3.20 0.95 -3.35
CA TYR A 14 -2.76 0.47 -2.04
C TYR A 14 -1.82 -0.73 -2.17
N TRP A 15 -2.16 -1.71 -3.01
CA TRP A 15 -1.29 -2.84 -3.31
C TRP A 15 0.02 -2.40 -3.97
N ASN A 16 -0.02 -1.42 -4.88
CA ASN A 16 1.19 -0.85 -5.45
C ASN A 16 2.07 -0.20 -4.36
N ALA A 17 1.51 0.63 -3.48
CA ALA A 17 2.27 1.29 -2.42
C ALA A 17 2.93 0.30 -1.45
N ALA A 18 2.18 -0.72 -1.01
CA ALA A 18 2.71 -1.76 -0.11
C ALA A 18 3.79 -2.63 -0.78
N SER A 19 3.61 -2.98 -2.06
CA SER A 19 4.56 -3.86 -2.76
C SER A 19 5.87 -3.17 -3.15
N VAL A 20 5.82 -1.93 -3.68
CA VAL A 20 7.03 -1.22 -4.13
C VAL A 20 7.95 -0.81 -2.97
N THR A 21 7.40 -0.70 -1.76
CA THR A 21 8.17 -0.44 -0.54
C THR A 21 8.75 -1.71 0.08
N GLY A 22 8.36 -2.90 -0.43
CA GLY A 22 8.72 -4.20 0.12
C GLY A 22 7.93 -4.59 1.37
N PHE A 23 6.88 -3.84 1.73
CA PHE A 23 6.04 -4.14 2.90
C PHE A 23 5.16 -5.37 2.66
N ALA A 24 4.68 -5.54 1.42
CA ALA A 24 3.93 -6.71 1.00
C ALA A 24 4.65 -7.46 -0.12
N GLY A 25 4.59 -8.79 -0.08
CA GLY A 25 5.12 -9.70 -1.09
C GLY A 25 4.06 -10.62 -1.70
N PRO A 26 4.47 -11.55 -2.59
CA PRO A 26 3.56 -12.54 -3.19
C PRO A 26 2.71 -13.29 -2.17
N ASP A 27 3.28 -13.61 -1.01
CA ASP A 27 2.60 -14.32 0.08
C ASP A 27 1.46 -13.50 0.72
N ASP A 28 1.39 -12.19 0.47
CA ASP A 28 0.30 -11.33 0.94
C ASP A 28 -0.80 -11.16 -0.11
N TRP A 29 -0.42 -10.83 -1.35
CA TRP A 29 -1.39 -10.47 -2.38
C TRP A 29 -2.04 -11.67 -3.06
N GLN A 30 -1.33 -12.79 -3.21
CA GLN A 30 -1.90 -13.97 -3.86
C GLN A 30 -3.03 -14.56 -3.01
N PRO A 31 -2.87 -14.81 -1.69
CA PRO A 31 -3.97 -15.32 -0.87
C PRO A 31 -5.15 -14.35 -0.79
N TRP A 32 -4.86 -13.04 -0.77
CA TRP A 32 -5.91 -12.01 -0.80
C TRP A 32 -6.75 -12.10 -2.09
N ALA A 33 -6.10 -12.21 -3.25
CA ALA A 33 -6.78 -12.36 -4.53
C ALA A 33 -7.53 -13.70 -4.62
N ASP A 34 -6.92 -14.81 -4.19
CA ASP A 34 -7.52 -16.14 -4.17
C ASP A 34 -8.78 -16.18 -3.31
N GLN A 35 -8.79 -15.48 -2.18
CA GLN A 35 -9.97 -15.39 -1.34
C GLN A 35 -11.13 -14.70 -2.06
N LEU A 36 -10.87 -13.60 -2.77
CA LEU A 36 -11.89 -12.91 -3.57
C LEU A 36 -12.39 -13.78 -4.73
N ILE A 37 -11.48 -14.49 -5.41
CA ILE A 37 -11.81 -15.44 -6.48
C ILE A 37 -12.72 -16.56 -5.95
N SER A 38 -12.48 -17.05 -4.73
CA SER A 38 -13.25 -18.13 -4.14
C SER A 38 -14.71 -17.78 -3.80
N VAL A 39 -15.06 -16.49 -3.77
CA VAL A 39 -16.39 -16.00 -3.38
C VAL A 39 -17.14 -15.30 -4.51
N TRP A 40 -16.48 -15.01 -5.63
CA TRP A 40 -17.10 -14.33 -6.77
C TRP A 40 -17.34 -15.30 -7.93
N ASP A 41 -18.58 -15.39 -8.41
CA ASP A 41 -18.94 -16.17 -9.61
C ASP A 41 -18.16 -15.76 -10.86
N SER A 42 -17.81 -14.48 -10.95
CA SER A 42 -17.13 -13.92 -12.11
C SER A 42 -16.13 -12.85 -11.66
N PRO A 43 -14.92 -13.25 -11.21
CA PRO A 43 -13.92 -12.33 -10.72
C PRO A 43 -13.38 -11.41 -11.81
N ALA A 44 -13.07 -10.17 -11.44
CA ALA A 44 -12.40 -9.23 -12.34
C ALA A 44 -11.03 -9.75 -12.80
N LEU A 45 -10.66 -9.46 -14.05
CA LEU A 45 -9.42 -9.96 -14.66
C LEU A 45 -8.15 -9.53 -13.90
N TRP A 46 -8.13 -8.31 -13.35
CA TRP A 46 -6.98 -7.82 -12.60
C TRP A 46 -6.73 -8.61 -11.31
N ILE A 47 -7.79 -9.11 -10.67
CA ILE A 47 -7.71 -9.99 -9.49
C ILE A 47 -7.18 -11.38 -9.89
N LEU A 48 -7.67 -11.93 -11.00
CA LEU A 48 -7.14 -13.20 -11.54
C LEU A 48 -5.65 -13.09 -11.88
N ASN A 49 -5.23 -11.99 -12.50
CA ASN A 49 -3.82 -11.78 -12.83
C ASN A 49 -2.97 -11.56 -11.57
N MET A 50 -3.53 -10.91 -10.55
CA MET A 50 -2.87 -10.66 -9.28
C MET A 50 -2.60 -11.95 -8.49
N SER A 51 -3.52 -12.93 -8.51
CA SER A 51 -3.27 -14.23 -7.88
C SER A 51 -2.16 -15.04 -8.57
N LEU A 52 -1.84 -14.72 -9.82
CA LEU A 52 -0.76 -15.35 -10.59
C LEU A 52 0.56 -14.58 -10.54
N ALA A 53 0.57 -13.34 -10.02
CA ALA A 53 1.74 -12.48 -9.98
C ALA A 53 2.76 -12.96 -8.95
N LYS A 54 3.99 -13.27 -9.39
CA LYS A 54 5.05 -13.89 -8.56
C LYS A 54 6.09 -12.90 -8.05
N ASP A 55 6.04 -11.67 -8.53
CA ASP A 55 6.99 -10.61 -8.24
C ASP A 55 6.31 -9.24 -8.39
N ILE A 56 7.02 -8.17 -8.03
CA ILE A 56 6.50 -6.80 -8.07
C ILE A 56 6.15 -6.37 -9.50
N ASP A 57 6.93 -6.77 -10.50
CA ASP A 57 6.71 -6.35 -11.91
C ASP A 57 5.46 -7.00 -12.52
N SER A 58 5.25 -8.29 -12.24
CA SER A 58 4.03 -9.00 -12.62
C SER A 58 2.81 -8.47 -11.88
N LEU A 59 2.93 -8.12 -10.59
CA LEU A 59 1.85 -7.47 -9.85
C LEU A 59 1.51 -6.10 -10.45
N ARG A 60 2.51 -5.25 -10.70
CA ARG A 60 2.33 -3.93 -11.32
C ARG A 60 1.62 -4.02 -12.67
N SER A 61 1.97 -5.03 -13.46
CA SER A 61 1.31 -5.32 -14.74
C SER A 61 -0.14 -5.75 -14.54
N ALA A 62 -0.41 -6.64 -13.56
CA ALA A 62 -1.75 -7.12 -13.26
C ALA A 62 -2.72 -6.00 -12.84
N ILE A 63 -2.23 -5.04 -12.05
CA ILE A 63 -3.04 -3.95 -11.48
C ILE A 63 -3.03 -2.67 -12.32
N TRP A 64 -2.24 -2.61 -13.41
CA TRP A 64 -2.01 -1.38 -14.18
C TRP A 64 -3.30 -0.71 -14.68
N GLU A 65 -4.14 -1.48 -15.37
CA GLU A 65 -5.39 -0.95 -15.93
C GLU A 65 -6.35 -0.53 -14.83
N ARG A 66 -6.39 -1.28 -13.72
CA ARG A 66 -7.21 -0.94 -12.56
C ARG A 66 -6.75 0.38 -11.92
N ARG A 67 -5.43 0.60 -11.76
CA ARG A 67 -4.89 1.88 -11.28
C ARG A 67 -5.25 3.05 -12.19
N ARG A 68 -5.20 2.84 -13.51
CA ARG A 68 -5.60 3.86 -14.49
C ARG A 68 -7.07 4.26 -14.31
N GLN A 69 -7.95 3.29 -14.10
CA GLN A 69 -9.37 3.52 -13.84
C GLN A 69 -9.60 4.24 -12.51
N GLU A 70 -8.93 3.80 -11.44
CA GLU A 70 -9.01 4.43 -10.11
C GLU A 70 -8.55 5.89 -10.14
N ASN A 71 -7.48 6.19 -10.90
CA ASN A 71 -6.95 7.54 -11.07
C ASN A 71 -7.93 8.45 -11.84
N GLY A 72 -8.57 7.93 -12.89
CA GLY A 72 -9.57 8.67 -13.66
C GLY A 72 -10.82 9.03 -12.85
N ALA A 73 -11.09 8.33 -11.74
CA ALA A 73 -12.24 8.57 -10.88
C ALA A 73 -12.01 9.69 -9.84
N ASN A 74 -10.78 9.95 -9.39
CA ASN A 74 -10.44 11.07 -8.49
C ASN A 74 -8.91 11.26 -8.38
N HIS A 75 -8.40 12.46 -8.70
CA HIS A 75 -6.98 12.80 -8.61
C HIS A 75 -6.39 12.72 -7.19
N ASP A 76 -7.20 12.92 -6.14
CA ASP A 76 -6.72 12.87 -4.75
C ASP A 76 -6.28 11.47 -4.31
N LYS A 77 -6.74 10.42 -4.99
CA LYS A 77 -6.42 9.02 -4.64
C LYS A 77 -4.94 8.70 -4.82
N SER A 78 -4.31 9.26 -5.84
CA SER A 78 -2.88 9.09 -6.08
C SER A 78 -2.05 9.67 -4.93
N ARG A 79 -2.43 10.86 -4.44
CA ARG A 79 -1.78 11.49 -3.28
C ARG A 79 -1.92 10.64 -2.02
N ILE A 80 -3.14 10.19 -1.71
CA ILE A 80 -3.41 9.33 -0.54
C ILE A 80 -2.58 8.04 -0.62
N ALA A 81 -2.51 7.42 -1.81
CA ALA A 81 -1.70 6.22 -2.04
C ALA A 81 -0.22 6.45 -1.75
N ASN A 82 0.34 7.55 -2.26
CA ASN A 82 1.74 7.90 -2.06
C ASN A 82 2.06 8.19 -0.58
N GLN A 83 1.12 8.79 0.16
CA GLN A 83 1.28 8.97 1.61
C GLN A 83 1.43 7.62 2.34
N GLY A 84 0.63 6.63 1.97
CA GLY A 84 0.78 5.27 2.51
C GLY A 84 2.13 4.64 2.18
N ALA A 85 2.71 4.90 1.01
CA ALA A 85 4.04 4.37 0.66
C ALA A 85 5.12 4.84 1.64
N LEU A 86 5.13 6.13 2.03
CA LEU A 86 6.05 6.61 3.06
C LEU A 86 5.80 5.94 4.42
N GLY A 87 4.54 5.74 4.79
CA GLY A 87 4.19 5.03 6.03
C GLY A 87 4.63 3.57 6.04
N TYR A 88 4.48 2.84 4.92
CA TYR A 88 4.98 1.47 4.78
C TYR A 88 6.51 1.40 4.86
N LEU A 89 7.20 2.35 4.23
CA LEU A 89 8.65 2.46 4.32
C LEU A 89 9.09 2.70 5.78
N TYR A 90 8.41 3.60 6.49
CA TYR A 90 8.67 3.86 7.90
C TYR A 90 8.41 2.62 8.77
N LEU A 91 7.30 1.91 8.55
CA LEU A 91 6.98 0.66 9.26
C LEU A 91 8.07 -0.40 9.14
N LEU A 92 8.71 -0.53 7.98
CA LEU A 92 9.77 -1.51 7.75
C LEU A 92 11.08 -1.15 8.45
N LYS A 93 11.33 0.14 8.69
CA LYS A 93 12.63 0.65 9.10
C LYS A 93 12.68 1.16 10.54
N LYS A 94 11.53 1.48 11.15
CA LYS A 94 11.44 2.11 12.48
C LYS A 94 12.12 1.34 13.61
N ASP A 95 12.22 0.01 13.51
CA ASP A 95 12.81 -0.84 14.55
C ASP A 95 14.32 -1.11 14.32
N SER A 96 14.92 -0.49 13.30
CA SER A 96 16.32 -0.62 12.94
C SER A 96 17.03 0.73 12.99
N PRO A 97 17.53 1.16 14.16
CA PRO A 97 18.18 2.46 14.33
C PRO A 97 19.37 2.67 13.38
N GLU A 98 20.08 1.58 13.08
CA GLU A 98 21.20 1.52 12.14
C GLU A 98 20.82 2.00 10.72
N VAL A 99 19.52 1.94 10.39
CA VAL A 99 18.98 2.20 9.05
C VAL A 99 18.29 3.57 8.99
N LEU A 100 18.25 4.31 10.10
CA LEU A 100 17.61 5.63 10.17
C LEU A 100 18.20 6.62 9.15
N TYR A 101 19.52 6.57 8.96
CA TYR A 101 20.21 7.41 7.98
C TYR A 101 19.73 7.13 6.55
N GLU A 102 19.71 5.86 6.16
CA GLU A 102 19.24 5.43 4.83
C GLU A 102 17.76 5.75 4.65
N PHE A 103 16.95 5.51 5.69
CA PHE A 103 15.53 5.82 5.68
C PHE A 103 15.25 7.31 5.45
N LEU A 104 15.90 8.21 6.18
CA LEU A 104 15.69 9.66 6.02
C LEU A 104 16.10 10.13 4.62
N LYS A 105 17.19 9.57 4.07
CA LYS A 105 17.62 9.85 2.70
C LYS A 105 16.59 9.35 1.68
N ASP A 106 16.16 8.10 1.78
CA ASP A 106 15.18 7.50 0.86
C ASP A 106 13.84 8.23 0.93
N ALA A 107 13.43 8.66 2.13
CA ALA A 107 12.22 9.42 2.34
C ALA A 107 12.30 10.83 1.74
N GLY A 108 13.45 11.51 1.85
CA GLY A 108 13.68 12.80 1.18
C GLY A 108 13.59 12.70 -0.34
N ILE A 109 14.18 11.64 -0.92
CA ILE A 109 14.06 11.34 -2.36
C ILE A 109 12.59 11.08 -2.74
N ALA A 110 11.89 10.26 -1.96
CA ALA A 110 10.49 9.94 -2.22
C ALA A 110 9.58 11.18 -2.10
N ALA A 111 9.85 12.09 -1.15
CA ALA A 111 9.11 13.33 -0.98
C ALA A 111 9.31 14.30 -2.16
N ASP A 112 10.52 14.35 -2.73
CA ASP A 112 10.82 15.19 -3.90
C ASP A 112 10.21 14.61 -5.19
N MET A 113 10.27 13.29 -5.37
CA MET A 113 9.80 12.61 -6.59
C MET A 113 8.28 12.43 -6.64
N CYS A 114 7.59 12.43 -5.51
CA CYS A 114 6.16 12.12 -5.42
C CYS A 114 5.41 13.21 -4.68
N SER A 115 4.20 13.55 -5.14
CA SER A 115 3.30 14.42 -4.38
C SER A 115 2.71 13.66 -3.19
N VAL A 116 3.47 13.61 -2.10
CA VAL A 116 3.10 13.00 -0.81
C VAL A 116 2.62 14.03 0.21
N GLY A 117 2.86 15.32 -0.03
CA GLY A 117 2.51 16.39 0.91
C GLY A 117 3.46 16.51 2.11
N MET A 118 4.69 16.01 1.97
CA MET A 118 5.84 16.24 2.86
C MET A 118 6.78 17.21 2.15
N ASP A 119 7.41 18.13 2.88
CA ASP A 119 8.48 18.94 2.32
C ASP A 119 9.76 18.08 2.28
N PRO A 120 10.42 17.92 1.12
CA PRO A 120 11.63 17.10 1.02
C PRO A 120 12.77 17.58 1.93
N GLU A 121 12.78 18.84 2.36
CA GLU A 121 13.79 19.39 3.27
C GLU A 121 13.61 18.93 4.72
N GLU A 122 12.41 18.50 5.13
CA GLU A 122 12.15 18.03 6.50
C GLU A 122 12.99 16.79 6.88
N PRO A 123 12.97 15.68 6.11
CA PRO A 123 13.80 14.51 6.43
C PRO A 123 15.30 14.82 6.30
N TYR A 124 15.72 15.64 5.33
CA TYR A 124 17.13 16.07 5.23
C TYR A 124 17.55 16.96 6.41
N GLY A 125 16.65 17.77 6.95
CA GLY A 125 16.89 18.57 8.15
C GLY A 125 17.23 17.69 9.35
N ILE A 126 16.47 16.62 9.57
CA ILE A 126 16.73 15.64 10.64
C ILE A 126 18.06 14.93 10.39
N LEU A 127 18.32 14.51 9.14
CA LEU A 127 19.57 13.85 8.75
C LEU A 127 20.80 14.73 9.04
N ASN A 128 20.76 15.98 8.60
CA ASN A 128 21.83 16.96 8.80
C ASN A 128 22.09 17.26 10.29
N GLU A 129 21.04 17.23 11.11
CA GLU A 129 21.18 17.39 12.56
C GLU A 129 21.83 16.16 13.19
N LEU A 130 21.36 14.96 12.82
CA LEU A 130 21.93 13.69 13.28
C LEU A 130 23.43 13.59 12.95
N GLU A 131 23.85 13.98 11.74
CA GLU A 131 25.27 14.01 11.35
C GLU A 131 26.11 14.97 12.19
N LYS A 132 25.53 16.10 12.63
CA LYS A 132 26.24 17.11 13.43
C LYS A 132 26.33 16.73 14.90
N THR A 133 25.22 16.26 15.48
CA THR A 133 25.09 16.06 16.92
C THR A 133 25.36 14.62 17.34
N HIS A 134 25.21 13.67 16.42
CA HIS A 134 25.20 12.22 16.70
C HIS A 134 24.14 11.83 17.74
N ASP A 135 23.11 12.66 17.95
CA ASP A 135 22.02 12.41 18.89
C ASP A 135 20.91 11.59 18.21
N LEU A 136 21.08 10.28 18.26
CA LEU A 136 20.16 9.31 17.67
C LEU A 136 18.76 9.39 18.29
N LEU A 137 18.66 9.58 19.60
CA LEU A 137 17.38 9.60 20.31
C LEU A 137 16.51 10.78 19.87
N THR A 138 17.12 11.96 19.74
CA THR A 138 16.41 13.15 19.23
C THR A 138 16.01 12.97 17.77
N ALA A 139 16.88 12.39 16.94
CA ALA A 139 16.58 12.12 15.54
C ALA A 139 15.44 11.11 15.37
N GLU A 140 15.43 10.02 16.12
CA GLU A 140 14.35 9.02 16.14
C GLU A 140 13.02 9.66 16.53
N LYS A 141 13.00 10.47 17.58
CA LYS A 141 11.80 11.18 18.03
C LYS A 141 11.25 12.11 16.94
N LYS A 142 12.10 12.95 16.35
CA LYS A 142 11.71 13.86 15.26
C LYS A 142 11.23 13.10 14.04
N THR A 143 11.87 11.99 13.72
CA THR A 143 11.46 11.11 12.62
C THR A 143 10.09 10.52 12.90
N HIS A 144 9.86 9.99 14.09
CA HIS A 144 8.53 9.48 14.47
C HIS A 144 7.45 10.56 14.35
N GLU A 145 7.69 11.75 14.90
CA GLU A 145 6.75 12.88 14.80
C GLU A 145 6.46 13.29 13.34
N LEU A 146 7.49 13.32 12.48
CA LEU A 146 7.34 13.67 11.07
C LEU A 146 6.56 12.60 10.28
N PHE A 147 6.79 11.32 10.57
CA PHE A 147 6.21 10.20 9.80
C PHE A 147 4.88 9.68 10.35
N GLU A 148 4.44 10.09 11.54
CA GLU A 148 3.19 9.61 12.16
C GLU A 148 1.95 9.76 11.26
N PRO A 149 1.72 10.89 10.56
CA PRO A 149 0.55 11.00 9.67
C PRO A 149 0.60 10.00 8.50
N PHE A 150 1.80 9.65 8.04
CA PHE A 150 2.00 8.69 6.95
C PHE A 150 1.82 7.26 7.44
N LEU A 151 2.21 6.98 8.68
CA LEU A 151 1.93 5.71 9.35
C LEU A 151 0.42 5.47 9.45
N GLU A 152 -0.35 6.45 9.91
CA GLU A 152 -1.81 6.37 9.94
C GLU A 152 -2.39 6.09 8.55
N ALA A 153 -1.89 6.77 7.52
CA ALA A 153 -2.30 6.52 6.14
C ALA A 153 -2.02 5.07 5.73
N ALA A 154 -0.81 4.55 5.95
CA ALA A 154 -0.45 3.16 5.63
C ALA A 154 -1.34 2.15 6.37
N MET A 155 -1.56 2.35 7.67
CA MET A 155 -2.42 1.47 8.46
C MET A 155 -3.87 1.47 7.97
N ASN A 156 -4.41 2.64 7.59
CA ASN A 156 -5.75 2.75 7.02
C ASN A 156 -5.87 2.06 5.66
N GLN A 157 -4.87 2.21 4.79
CA GLN A 157 -4.82 1.51 3.51
C GLN A 157 -4.79 0.00 3.71
N TRP A 158 -3.88 -0.48 4.57
CA TRP A 158 -3.76 -1.91 4.86
C TRP A 158 -5.05 -2.46 5.47
N GLY A 159 -5.64 -1.75 6.44
CA GLY A 159 -6.92 -2.08 7.01
C GLY A 159 -8.05 -2.17 5.98
N THR A 160 -8.04 -1.29 4.97
CA THR A 160 -9.00 -1.30 3.86
C THR A 160 -8.82 -2.55 2.98
N LEU A 161 -7.57 -2.93 2.65
CA LEU A 161 -7.28 -4.17 1.93
C LEU A 161 -7.83 -5.39 2.69
N GLN A 162 -7.59 -5.45 4.00
CA GLN A 162 -8.06 -6.55 4.86
C GLN A 162 -9.59 -6.56 5.03
N ALA A 163 -10.22 -5.38 5.08
CA ALA A 163 -11.67 -5.25 5.21
C ALA A 163 -12.42 -5.72 3.96
N ALA A 164 -11.82 -5.59 2.77
CA ALA A 164 -12.41 -6.08 1.52
C ALA A 164 -12.77 -7.57 1.60
N LEU A 165 -11.95 -8.37 2.29
CA LEU A 165 -12.17 -9.80 2.48
C LEU A 165 -13.41 -10.11 3.36
N LYS A 166 -13.80 -9.18 4.23
CA LYS A 166 -14.95 -9.34 5.15
C LYS A 166 -16.28 -8.94 4.51
N LEU A 167 -16.26 -8.06 3.51
CA LEU A 167 -17.46 -7.56 2.82
C LEU A 167 -18.09 -8.59 1.88
N TYR A 168 -17.31 -9.58 1.45
CA TYR A 168 -17.76 -10.67 0.58
C TYR A 168 -17.62 -12.02 1.29
N PRO A 169 -18.36 -12.26 2.40
CA PRO A 169 -18.36 -13.59 3.00
C PRO A 169 -18.85 -14.59 1.96
N LYS A 170 -18.26 -15.79 1.92
CA LYS A 170 -18.70 -16.90 1.06
C LYS A 170 -20.23 -16.90 1.04
N SER A 171 -20.81 -16.45 -0.07
CA SER A 171 -22.22 -16.67 -0.32
C SER A 171 -22.37 -18.17 -0.15
N LYS A 172 -23.27 -18.60 0.75
CA LYS A 172 -23.68 -19.99 0.80
C LYS A 172 -24.33 -20.23 -0.56
N TYR A 173 -23.54 -20.61 -1.55
CA TYR A 173 -24.08 -21.07 -2.81
C TYR A 173 -24.96 -22.26 -2.44
N ARG A 174 -26.27 -22.01 -2.50
CA ARG A 174 -27.27 -23.04 -2.67
C ARG A 174 -26.77 -23.89 -3.82
N THR A 175 -26.45 -25.13 -3.51
CA THR A 175 -26.09 -26.11 -4.52
C THR A 175 -27.19 -26.12 -5.58
N PRO A 176 -26.88 -26.31 -6.88
CA PRO A 176 -27.88 -26.49 -7.93
C PRO A 176 -28.88 -27.63 -7.68
N CYS A 177 -28.69 -28.41 -6.62
CA CYS A 177 -29.63 -29.41 -6.11
C CYS A 177 -30.82 -28.82 -5.33
N ASP A 178 -30.83 -27.54 -4.97
CA ASP A 178 -31.94 -26.90 -4.23
C ASP A 178 -33.09 -26.43 -5.16
N TRP A 179 -33.07 -26.85 -6.42
CA TRP A 179 -34.07 -26.51 -7.45
C TRP A 179 -34.88 -27.72 -7.94
N TRP A 180 -34.85 -28.84 -7.21
CA TRP A 180 -35.64 -30.04 -7.53
C TRP A 180 -36.46 -30.48 -6.32
#